data_AF-A0A553KHE4-F1
#
_entry.id   AF-A0A553KHE4-F1
#
_cell.length_a   1.000
_cell.length_b   1.000
_cell.length_c   1.000
_cell.angle_alpha   90.00
_cell.angle_beta   90.00
_cell.angle_gamma   90.00
#
_symmetry.space_group_name_H-M   'P 1'
#
loop_
_entity.id
_entity.type
_entity.pdbx_description
1 polymer ?
#
loop_
_entity_poly.entity_id
_entity_poly.type
_entity_poly.pdbx_seq_one_letter_code
_entity_poly.pdbx_strand_id
1 'polypeptide(L)'
;KQLKQIAQAAEGLYANVTNQEQFQAELERAREIAEKWEKWKRDALSEADAVRIDRRKWIDRYDRDWYEKNWRESLNVGAAIEYLAATGKIGSQAKTYLTRMRQEREALVTRSKEELTAYLLNLTEKSYEEMRGEIEQKYRGE
;
A
#
# COMPACT_ATOMS: atom_id res chain seq x y z
N LYS A 1 4.01 27.50 -4.25
CA LYS A 1 3.72 28.95 -4.14
C LYS A 1 3.94 29.72 -5.44
N GLN A 2 4.86 29.31 -6.31
CA GLN A 2 5.25 30.07 -7.51
C GLN A 2 4.14 30.21 -8.57
N LEU A 3 3.43 29.14 -8.94
CA LEU A 3 2.42 29.21 -10.02
C LEU A 3 1.22 30.13 -9.70
N LYS A 4 0.74 30.10 -8.45
CA LYS A 4 -0.36 30.98 -7.99
C LYS A 4 0.07 32.44 -7.87
N GLN A 5 1.34 32.68 -7.53
CA GLN A 5 1.93 34.02 -7.50
C GLN A 5 2.18 34.57 -8.91
N ILE A 6 2.54 33.73 -9.87
CA ILE A 6 2.67 34.10 -11.28
C ILE A 6 1.30 34.55 -11.84
N ALA A 7 0.23 33.83 -11.52
CA ALA A 7 -1.13 34.22 -11.92
C ALA A 7 -1.60 35.54 -11.29
N GLN A 8 -1.36 35.75 -9.99
CA GLN A 8 -1.74 36.99 -9.30
C GLN A 8 -0.88 38.21 -9.71
N ALA A 9 0.41 37.99 -10.01
CA ALA A 9 1.27 39.04 -10.54
C ALA A 9 0.86 39.48 -11.95
N ALA A 10 0.33 38.56 -12.76
CA ALA A 10 -0.15 38.85 -14.10
C ALA A 10 -1.39 39.78 -14.12
N GLU A 11 -2.30 39.66 -13.16
CA GLU A 11 -3.49 40.55 -13.05
C GLU A 11 -3.12 42.00 -12.67
N GLY A 12 -2.10 42.21 -11.83
CA GLY A 12 -1.69 43.54 -11.37
C GLY A 12 -0.84 44.36 -12.35
N LEU A 13 -0.21 43.71 -13.34
CA LEU A 13 0.73 44.32 -14.30
C LEU A 13 0.08 44.79 -15.62
N TYR A 14 -1.18 44.43 -15.88
CA TYR A 14 -1.96 44.88 -17.04
C TYR A 14 -2.09 46.41 -17.15
N ALA A 15 -1.80 47.14 -16.06
CA ALA A 15 -1.92 48.58 -16.01
C ALA A 15 -0.77 49.37 -16.68
N ASN A 16 0.34 48.74 -17.10
CA ASN A 16 1.56 49.53 -17.43
C ASN A 16 2.52 48.98 -18.52
N VAL A 17 2.08 48.21 -19.52
CA VAL A 17 3.01 47.57 -20.49
C VAL A 17 2.87 48.08 -21.92
N THR A 18 4.00 48.50 -22.52
CA THR A 18 4.14 49.04 -23.89
C THR A 18 4.26 47.95 -24.98
N ASN A 19 4.39 46.66 -24.62
CA ASN A 19 4.56 45.55 -25.56
C ASN A 19 3.63 44.37 -25.22
N GLN A 20 2.35 44.54 -25.57
CA GLN A 20 1.24 43.66 -25.20
C GLN A 20 1.35 42.23 -25.79
N GLU A 21 1.89 42.07 -27.00
CA GLU A 21 2.00 40.77 -27.67
C GLU A 21 3.03 39.84 -27.01
N GLN A 22 4.19 40.37 -26.61
CA GLN A 22 5.22 39.58 -25.91
C GLN A 22 4.73 39.10 -24.54
N PHE A 23 4.02 39.95 -23.81
CA PHE A 23 3.42 39.58 -22.53
C PHE A 23 2.36 38.49 -22.68
N GLN A 24 1.52 38.58 -23.71
CA GLN A 24 0.48 37.58 -23.96
C GLN A 24 1.09 36.22 -24.32
N ALA A 25 2.19 36.19 -25.09
CA ALA A 25 2.94 34.98 -25.38
C ALA A 25 3.57 34.35 -24.12
N GLU A 26 4.13 35.16 -23.22
CA GLU A 26 4.68 34.67 -21.94
C GLU A 26 3.59 34.13 -21.02
N LEU A 27 2.41 34.75 -21.00
CA LEU A 27 1.27 34.32 -20.20
C LEU A 27 0.71 32.97 -20.69
N GLU A 28 0.56 32.78 -22.00
CA GLU A 28 0.14 31.49 -22.57
C GLU A 28 1.19 30.40 -22.26
N ARG A 29 2.48 30.71 -22.37
CA ARG A 29 3.54 29.77 -22.00
C ARG A 29 3.49 29.39 -20.52
N ALA A 30 3.23 30.36 -19.63
CA ALA A 30 3.07 30.10 -18.20
C ALA A 30 1.84 29.22 -17.92
N ARG A 31 0.74 29.44 -18.65
CA ARG A 31 -0.47 28.62 -18.57
C ARG A 31 -0.21 27.18 -19.01
N GLU A 32 0.45 26.97 -20.14
CA GLU A 32 0.81 25.63 -20.62
C GLU A 32 1.69 24.87 -19.61
N ILE A 33 2.64 25.56 -18.99
CA ILE A 33 3.49 24.98 -17.95
C ILE A 33 2.66 24.60 -16.73
N ALA A 34 1.75 25.47 -16.27
CA ALA A 34 0.85 25.18 -15.16
C ALA A 34 -0.03 23.95 -15.45
N GLU A 35 -0.60 23.85 -16.64
CA GLU A 35 -1.43 22.72 -17.06
C GLU A 35 -0.63 21.40 -17.09
N LYS A 36 0.63 21.43 -17.54
CA LYS A 36 1.53 20.27 -17.52
C LYS A 36 1.86 19.83 -16.09
N TRP A 37 2.10 20.77 -15.18
CA TRP A 37 2.35 20.46 -13.76
C TRP A 37 1.13 19.90 -13.06
N GLU A 38 -0.06 20.42 -13.34
CA GLU A 38 -1.32 19.88 -12.82
C GLU A 38 -1.58 18.45 -13.32
N LYS A 39 -1.33 18.21 -14.61
CA LYS A 39 -1.41 16.86 -15.17
C LYS A 39 -0.42 15.92 -14.49
N TRP A 40 0.85 16.33 -14.37
CA TRP A 40 1.88 15.54 -13.70
C TRP A 40 1.48 15.17 -12.27
N LYS A 41 0.98 16.14 -11.49
CA LYS A 41 0.54 15.90 -10.11
C LYS A 41 -0.57 14.85 -10.07
N ARG A 42 -1.59 15.00 -10.91
CA ARG A 42 -2.72 14.06 -10.96
C ARG A 42 -2.26 12.65 -11.32
N ASP A 43 -1.40 12.53 -12.34
CA ASP A 43 -0.91 11.24 -12.83
C ASP A 43 -0.03 10.57 -11.74
N ALA A 44 0.83 11.34 -11.07
CA ALA A 44 1.67 10.85 -9.97
C ALA A 44 0.86 10.39 -8.75
N LEU A 45 -0.18 11.13 -8.37
CA LEU A 45 -1.09 10.72 -7.28
C LEU A 45 -1.83 9.43 -7.64
N SER A 46 -2.29 9.31 -8.89
CA SER A 46 -2.94 8.09 -9.39
C SER A 46 -2.01 6.88 -9.36
N GLU A 47 -0.72 7.07 -9.65
CA GLU A 47 0.29 6.01 -9.58
C GLU A 47 0.54 5.59 -8.12
N ALA A 48 0.66 6.55 -7.19
CA ALA A 48 0.78 6.26 -5.76
C ALA A 48 -0.42 5.45 -5.22
N ASP A 49 -1.64 5.82 -5.65
CA ASP A 49 -2.86 5.05 -5.33
C ASP A 49 -2.80 3.63 -5.91
N ALA A 50 -2.39 3.48 -7.17
CA ALA A 50 -2.28 2.17 -7.82
C ALA A 50 -1.28 1.27 -7.07
N VAL A 51 -0.11 1.79 -6.69
CA VAL A 51 0.88 1.06 -5.89
C VAL A 51 0.32 0.62 -4.54
N ARG A 52 -0.42 1.50 -3.84
CA ARG A 52 -1.07 1.16 -2.57
C ARG A 52 -2.07 0.01 -2.74
N ILE A 53 -2.90 0.08 -3.78
CA ILE A 53 -3.90 -0.94 -4.09
C ILE A 53 -3.22 -2.28 -4.42
N ASP A 54 -2.16 -2.26 -5.22
CA ASP A 54 -1.46 -3.49 -5.59
C ASP A 54 -0.81 -4.16 -4.38
N ARG A 55 -0.14 -3.39 -3.52
CA ARG A 55 0.43 -3.90 -2.25
C ARG A 55 -0.63 -4.54 -1.36
N ARG A 56 -1.80 -3.90 -1.20
CA ARG A 56 -2.92 -4.49 -0.45
C ARG A 56 -3.38 -5.82 -1.06
N LYS A 57 -3.52 -5.90 -2.39
CA LYS A 57 -3.87 -7.15 -3.09
C LYS A 57 -2.84 -8.26 -2.86
N TRP A 58 -1.55 -7.93 -2.83
CA TRP A 58 -0.48 -8.88 -2.51
C TRP A 58 -0.59 -9.40 -1.07
N ILE A 59 -0.85 -8.50 -0.11
CA ILE A 59 -1.06 -8.87 1.30
C ILE A 59 -2.28 -9.80 1.43
N ASP A 60 -3.40 -9.48 0.78
CA ASP A 60 -4.62 -10.30 0.81
C ASP A 60 -4.42 -11.67 0.16
N ARG A 61 -3.59 -11.75 -0.89
CA ARG A 61 -3.21 -13.03 -1.50
C ARG A 61 -2.35 -13.85 -0.54
N TYR A 62 -1.35 -13.22 0.06
CA TYR A 62 -0.50 -13.86 1.06
C TYR A 62 -1.30 -14.41 2.25
N ASP A 63 -2.22 -13.61 2.80
CA ASP A 63 -3.08 -14.02 3.92
C ASP A 63 -3.90 -15.29 3.58
N ARG A 64 -4.53 -15.30 2.40
CA ARG A 64 -5.32 -16.46 1.93
C ARG A 64 -4.47 -17.69 1.68
N ASP A 65 -3.34 -17.54 0.97
CA ASP A 65 -2.44 -18.65 0.66
C ASP A 65 -1.85 -19.25 1.94
N TRP A 66 -1.52 -18.41 2.91
CA TRP A 66 -0.99 -18.86 4.20
C TRP A 66 -2.05 -19.57 5.04
N TYR A 67 -3.26 -19.01 5.11
CA TYR A 67 -4.39 -19.61 5.80
C TYR A 67 -4.68 -21.02 5.26
N GLU A 68 -4.76 -21.15 3.94
CA GLU A 68 -5.04 -22.42 3.26
C GLU A 68 -3.99 -23.48 3.61
N LYS A 69 -2.70 -23.14 3.49
CA LYS A 69 -1.60 -24.06 3.78
C LYS A 69 -1.57 -24.48 5.25
N ASN A 70 -1.74 -23.51 6.16
CA ASN A 70 -1.76 -23.77 7.60
C ASN A 70 -2.93 -24.68 7.99
N TRP A 71 -4.12 -24.40 7.43
CA TRP A 71 -5.31 -25.21 7.64
C TRP A 71 -5.11 -26.65 7.12
N ARG A 72 -4.60 -26.79 5.90
CA ARG A 72 -4.34 -28.11 5.29
C ARG A 72 -3.32 -28.92 6.07
N GLU A 73 -2.22 -28.31 6.50
CA GLU A 73 -1.23 -28.96 7.37
C GLU A 73 -1.87 -29.42 8.68
N SER A 74 -2.64 -28.53 9.34
CA SER A 74 -3.33 -28.84 10.58
C SER A 74 -4.28 -30.04 10.42
N LEU A 75 -5.12 -30.05 9.37
CA LEU A 75 -6.00 -31.18 9.08
C LEU A 75 -5.24 -32.48 8.82
N ASN A 76 -4.17 -32.43 8.02
CA ASN A 76 -3.38 -33.63 7.68
C ASN A 76 -2.71 -34.22 8.92
N VAL A 77 -2.10 -33.38 9.76
CA VAL A 77 -1.48 -33.80 11.02
C VAL A 77 -2.53 -34.38 11.97
N GLY A 78 -3.69 -33.71 12.09
CA GLY A 78 -4.81 -34.21 12.89
C GLY A 78 -5.29 -35.59 12.43
N ALA A 79 -5.49 -35.78 11.13
CA ALA A 79 -5.90 -37.06 10.55
C ALA A 79 -4.86 -38.17 10.81
N ALA A 80 -3.57 -37.86 10.71
CA ALA A 80 -2.50 -38.82 11.00
C ALA A 80 -2.48 -39.24 12.47
N ILE A 81 -2.65 -38.28 13.41
CA ILE A 81 -2.74 -38.56 14.84
C ILE A 81 -3.94 -39.48 15.13
N GLU A 82 -5.10 -39.18 14.55
CA GLU A 82 -6.30 -40.01 14.71
C GLU A 82 -6.11 -41.42 14.16
N TYR A 83 -5.53 -41.55 12.96
CA TYR A 83 -5.24 -42.85 12.36
C TYR A 83 -4.31 -43.70 13.23
N LEU A 84 -3.21 -43.11 13.73
CA LEU A 84 -2.25 -43.83 14.57
C LEU A 84 -2.88 -44.28 15.89
N ALA A 85 -3.76 -43.47 16.47
CA ALA A 85 -4.47 -43.84 17.70
C ALA A 85 -5.49 -44.95 17.44
N ALA A 86 -6.28 -44.84 16.37
CA ALA A 86 -7.30 -45.82 15.99
C ALA A 86 -6.69 -47.20 15.65
N THR A 87 -5.47 -47.22 15.11
CA THR A 87 -4.72 -48.45 14.78
C THR A 87 -3.86 -48.97 15.93
N GLY A 88 -3.97 -48.38 17.12
CA GLY A 88 -3.23 -48.81 18.32
C GLY A 88 -1.72 -48.57 18.24
N LYS A 89 -1.24 -47.77 17.29
CA LYS A 89 0.18 -47.44 17.14
C LYS A 89 0.65 -46.40 18.16
N ILE A 90 -0.27 -45.60 18.68
CA ILE A 90 -0.03 -44.67 19.80
C ILE A 90 -1.11 -44.83 20.87
N GLY A 91 -0.73 -44.63 22.13
CA GLY A 91 -1.66 -44.60 23.26
C GLY A 91 -2.36 -43.25 23.42
N SER A 92 -3.34 -43.18 24.33
CA SER A 92 -4.14 -41.97 24.60
C SER A 92 -3.30 -40.76 25.03
N GLN A 93 -2.28 -40.98 25.87
CA GLN A 93 -1.38 -39.90 26.31
C GLN A 93 -0.61 -39.28 25.13
N ALA A 94 -0.08 -40.12 24.23
CA ALA A 94 0.63 -39.67 23.04
C ALA A 94 -0.32 -38.92 22.08
N LYS A 95 -1.54 -39.42 21.88
CA LYS A 95 -2.58 -38.73 21.11
C LYS A 95 -2.84 -37.32 21.66
N THR A 96 -3.13 -37.20 22.96
CA THR A 96 -3.41 -35.91 23.60
C THR A 96 -2.23 -34.94 23.46
N TYR A 97 -1.01 -35.42 23.69
CA TYR A 97 0.20 -34.61 23.57
C TYR A 97 0.40 -34.08 22.15
N LEU A 98 0.29 -34.94 21.13
CA LEU A 98 0.46 -34.55 19.72
C LEU A 98 -0.65 -33.61 19.24
N THR A 99 -1.90 -33.84 19.67
CA THR A 99 -3.02 -32.92 19.35
C THR A 99 -2.78 -31.54 19.94
N ARG A 100 -2.29 -31.45 21.18
CA ARG A 100 -1.93 -30.16 21.81
C ARG A 100 -0.82 -29.47 21.01
N MET A 101 0.24 -30.19 20.63
CA MET A 101 1.34 -29.61 19.83
C MET A 101 0.86 -29.07 18.49
N ARG A 102 -0.02 -29.81 17.79
CA ARG A 102 -0.65 -29.35 16.55
C ARG A 102 -1.39 -28.02 16.76
N GLN A 103 -2.22 -27.94 17.80
CA GLN A 103 -3.00 -26.74 18.13
C GLN A 103 -2.10 -25.55 18.49
N GLU A 104 -1.04 -25.77 19.28
CA GLU A 104 -0.07 -24.75 19.65
C GLU A 104 0.67 -24.20 18.42
N ARG A 105 1.09 -25.08 17.50
CA ARG A 105 1.72 -24.69 16.24
C ARG A 105 0.76 -23.94 15.32
N GLU A 106 -0.49 -24.35 15.23
CA GLU A 106 -1.53 -23.64 14.45
C GLU A 106 -1.77 -22.23 15.01
N ALA A 107 -1.88 -22.10 16.33
CA ALA A 107 -2.09 -20.82 17.00
C ALA A 107 -0.89 -19.88 16.83
N LEU A 108 0.33 -20.39 17.00
CA LEU A 108 1.56 -19.62 16.80
C LEU A 108 1.63 -19.05 15.38
N VAL A 109 1.42 -19.91 14.38
CA VAL A 109 1.56 -19.50 12.98
C VAL A 109 0.42 -18.58 12.53
N THR A 110 -0.78 -18.75 13.07
CA THR A 110 -1.88 -17.80 12.85
C THR A 110 -1.51 -16.42 13.38
N ARG A 111 -1.02 -16.34 14.62
CA ARG A 111 -0.58 -15.07 15.24
C ARG A 111 0.56 -14.42 14.47
N SER A 112 1.61 -15.17 14.12
CA SER A 112 2.75 -14.62 13.37
C SER A 112 2.32 -14.07 12.02
N LYS A 113 1.35 -14.71 11.35
CA LYS A 113 0.78 -14.23 10.11
C LYS A 113 -0.01 -12.93 10.32
N GLU A 114 -0.86 -12.86 11.36
CA GLU A 114 -1.60 -11.64 11.70
C GLU A 114 -0.67 -10.46 11.98
N GLU A 115 0.38 -10.67 12.80
CA GLU A 115 1.39 -9.65 13.09
C GLU A 115 2.10 -9.16 11.82
N LEU A 116 2.51 -10.07 10.93
CA LEU A 116 3.14 -9.71 9.67
C LEU A 116 2.20 -8.93 8.74
N THR A 117 0.96 -9.40 8.56
CA THR A 117 -0.01 -8.72 7.69
C THR A 117 -0.34 -7.31 8.22
N ALA A 118 -0.51 -7.14 9.53
CA ALA A 118 -0.72 -5.84 10.15
C ALA A 118 0.50 -4.91 9.95
N TYR A 119 1.72 -5.43 10.12
CA TYR A 119 2.94 -4.70 9.85
C TYR A 119 3.03 -4.23 8.39
N LEU A 120 2.77 -5.11 7.43
CA LEU A 120 2.82 -4.80 6.00
C LEU A 120 1.75 -3.79 5.58
N LEU A 121 0.54 -3.86 6.16
CA LEU A 121 -0.51 -2.87 5.94
C LEU A 121 -0.10 -1.50 6.45
N ASN A 122 0.46 -1.43 7.67
CA ASN A 122 0.94 -0.18 8.24
C ASN A 122 2.08 0.42 7.39
N LEU A 123 3.03 -0.40 6.94
CA LEU A 123 4.11 0.05 6.05
C LEU A 123 3.57 0.56 4.71
N THR A 124 2.55 -0.11 4.17
CA THR A 124 1.88 0.29 2.92
C THR A 124 1.22 1.65 3.05
N GLU A 125 0.51 1.92 4.15
CA GLU A 125 -0.12 3.23 4.38
C GLU A 125 0.92 4.33 4.63
N LYS A 126 1.93 4.08 5.46
CA LYS A 126 3.01 5.06 5.72
C LYS A 126 3.74 5.47 4.46
N SER A 127 4.20 4.50 3.67
CA SER A 127 4.89 4.79 2.42
C SER A 127 4.00 5.51 1.40
N TYR A 128 2.69 5.24 1.41
CA TYR A 128 1.73 5.98 0.59
C TYR A 128 1.58 7.44 1.03
N GLU A 129 1.48 7.70 2.33
CA GLU A 129 1.43 9.06 2.88
C GLU A 129 2.70 9.84 2.57
N GLU A 130 3.87 9.21 2.69
CA GLU A 130 5.17 9.77 2.32
C GLU A 130 5.21 10.13 0.82
N MET A 131 4.87 9.19 -0.06
CA MET A 131 4.81 9.44 -1.51
C MET A 131 3.88 10.61 -1.86
N ARG A 132 2.70 10.67 -1.23
CA ARG A 132 1.76 11.79 -1.44
C ARG A 132 2.33 13.12 -0.94
N GLY A 133 3.00 13.11 0.21
CA GLY A 133 3.69 14.27 0.76
C GLY A 133 4.75 14.81 -0.21
N GLU A 134 5.61 13.94 -0.73
CA GLU A 134 6.65 14.29 -1.69
C GLU A 134 6.08 14.86 -3.01
N ILE A 135 5.01 14.25 -3.54
CA ILE A 135 4.33 14.76 -4.74
C ILE A 135 3.78 16.17 -4.50
N GLU A 136 3.14 16.40 -3.34
CA GLU A 136 2.59 17.71 -2.98
C GLU A 136 3.68 18.76 -2.74
N GLN A 137 4.79 18.40 -2.10
CA GLN A 137 5.94 19.30 -1.91
C GLN A 137 6.55 19.71 -3.25
N LYS A 138 6.86 18.72 -4.10
CA LYS A 138 7.43 18.96 -5.43
C LYS A 138 6.49 19.78 -6.32
N TYR A 139 5.18 19.55 -6.25
CA TYR A 139 4.19 20.38 -6.95
C TYR A 139 4.17 21.84 -6.44
N ARG A 140 4.38 22.06 -5.13
CA ARG A 140 4.45 23.41 -4.55
C ARG A 140 5.75 24.15 -4.90
N GLY A 141 6.76 23.43 -5.39
CA GLY A 141 8.10 23.93 -5.69
C GLY A 141 9.02 23.98 -4.46
N GLU A 142 8.83 23.04 -3.53
CA GLU A 142 9.67 22.77 -2.36
C GLU A 142 10.48 21.48 -2.61
#